data_AF-A0A6L4WUI6-F1
#
_entry.id   AF-A0A6L4WUI6-F1
#
_cell.length_a   1.000
_cell.length_b   1.000
_cell.length_c   1.000
_cell.angle_alpha   90.00
_cell.angle_beta   90.00
_cell.angle_gamma   90.00
#
_symmetry.space_group_name_H-M   'P 1'
#
loop_
_entity.id
_entity.type
_entity.pdbx_description
1 polymer ?
#
loop_
_entity_poly.entity_id
_entity_poly.type
_entity_poly.pdbx_seq_one_letter_code
_entity_poly.pdbx_strand_id
1 'polypeptide(L)'
;MPHIVFNKAPLVNTPSKKDGVDFKFIAKSYNFTQHERNTEYKIAVENENKEFLLTLKNKDDDQMIKIDKVTRIAPITLVKDALNVYTNSIEAKVVFSNTNTINQKAEPNKEYLKDINYFVDEFQTDKEIQIEVGFGSGRHLLHQAKKNPNVQFIGLEIHTPSIEQALKQMKLQDITNVLIVNYDARLFMEFIDSNKVGKIFVHFPVPWDKKPHRRIYSNEFINEALRVLKVEGTLELRTDSRKYFDYCTELLTNLPTGKITIDINKDLEITSKYEDRWRKQGKNIYDVVLLSHSIDKPLEIQKDFSFDFEINYEEKIKNIPTKSIVEKDFFVHIEDLFTILNEENSGLIQLTMGNFDRPVSKYLIIKNGKVSYYQGTPIPTSSNIKAHNKLKEILN
;
A
#
# COMPACT_ATOMS: atom_id res chain seq x y z
N MET A 1 8.35 14.91 9.00
CA MET A 1 9.64 15.16 8.32
C MET A 1 10.81 15.35 9.27
N PRO A 2 11.23 14.42 10.16
CA PRO A 2 12.43 14.66 10.97
C PRO A 2 13.65 14.92 10.09
N HIS A 3 14.37 16.01 10.36
CA HIS A 3 15.60 16.38 9.67
C HIS A 3 16.45 17.31 10.53
N ILE A 4 17.75 17.34 10.23
CA ILE A 4 18.74 18.23 10.85
C ILE A 4 19.53 18.90 9.73
N VAL A 5 19.75 20.20 9.87
CA VAL A 5 20.66 21.00 9.04
C VAL A 5 21.88 21.34 9.89
N PHE A 6 23.06 21.16 9.35
CA PHE A 6 24.32 21.35 10.05
C PHE A 6 25.41 21.81 9.08
N ASN A 7 26.46 22.42 9.60
CA ASN A 7 27.59 22.88 8.78
C ASN A 7 28.25 21.71 8.04
N LYS A 8 28.90 21.99 6.91
CA LYS A 8 29.59 20.94 6.14
C LYS A 8 30.59 20.16 7.00
N ALA A 9 30.42 18.84 7.05
CA ALA A 9 31.19 17.92 7.86
C ALA A 9 31.53 16.63 7.07
N PRO A 10 32.56 15.87 7.48
CA PRO A 10 32.86 14.58 6.87
C PRO A 10 31.72 13.57 7.09
N LEU A 11 31.69 12.53 6.26
CA LEU A 11 30.76 11.42 6.44
C LEU A 11 31.13 10.61 7.70
N VAL A 12 30.12 10.01 8.33
CA VAL A 12 30.35 9.01 9.38
C VAL A 12 31.10 7.80 8.81
N ASN A 13 31.96 7.17 9.61
CA ASN A 13 32.58 5.91 9.23
C ASN A 13 31.54 4.79 9.14
N THR A 14 31.65 3.91 8.15
CA THR A 14 30.82 2.70 8.03
C THR A 14 31.65 1.49 7.65
N PRO A 15 31.40 0.32 8.25
CA PRO A 15 30.42 0.07 9.30
C PRO A 15 30.85 0.69 10.66
N SER A 16 29.90 1.19 11.45
CA SER A 16 30.15 1.65 12.83
C SER A 16 28.90 1.57 13.70
N LYS A 17 29.08 1.60 15.03
CA LYS A 17 28.00 1.64 16.02
C LYS A 17 28.25 2.74 17.04
N LYS A 18 27.27 3.60 17.28
CA LYS A 18 27.31 4.67 18.29
C LYS A 18 25.95 4.81 18.96
N ASP A 19 25.92 4.93 20.28
CA ASP A 19 24.70 5.14 21.08
C ASP A 19 23.52 4.22 20.72
N GLY A 20 23.81 2.93 20.45
CA GLY A 20 22.80 1.93 20.08
C GLY A 20 22.34 1.96 18.61
N VAL A 21 22.84 2.90 17.81
CA VAL A 21 22.55 3.03 16.38
C VAL A 21 23.70 2.46 15.55
N ASP A 22 23.38 1.53 14.65
CA ASP A 22 24.34 0.90 13.73
C ASP A 22 24.29 1.59 12.37
N PHE A 23 25.42 2.17 11.92
CA PHE A 23 25.60 2.70 10.57
C PHE A 23 26.27 1.62 9.71
N LYS A 24 25.50 0.96 8.84
CA LYS A 24 25.96 -0.23 8.11
C LYS A 24 26.85 0.11 6.91
N PHE A 25 26.36 0.97 6.02
CA PHE A 25 27.06 1.38 4.81
C PHE A 25 26.58 2.75 4.35
N ILE A 26 27.34 3.38 3.45
CA ILE A 26 26.95 4.61 2.76
C ILE A 26 26.94 4.33 1.26
N ALA A 27 25.87 4.73 0.58
CA ALA A 27 25.77 4.71 -0.87
C ALA A 27 25.72 6.13 -1.43
N LYS A 28 26.53 6.41 -2.45
CA LYS A 28 26.60 7.71 -3.14
C LYS A 28 25.80 7.67 -4.42
N SER A 29 25.02 8.71 -4.71
CA SER A 29 24.23 8.83 -5.94
C SER A 29 25.12 8.75 -7.18
N TYR A 30 24.71 7.94 -8.16
CA TYR A 30 25.31 7.83 -9.47
C TYR A 30 24.62 8.78 -10.46
N ASN A 31 25.40 9.63 -11.14
CA ASN A 31 24.85 10.53 -12.15
C ASN A 31 24.81 9.84 -13.52
N PHE A 32 23.61 9.44 -13.94
CA PHE A 32 23.33 8.83 -15.24
C PHE A 32 22.75 9.83 -16.26
N THR A 33 22.66 11.12 -15.90
CA THR A 33 22.08 12.16 -16.76
C THR A 33 23.18 13.05 -17.35
N GLN A 34 22.88 13.72 -18.47
CA GLN A 34 23.79 14.71 -19.07
C GLN A 34 23.90 16.00 -18.24
N HIS A 35 23.01 16.21 -17.26
CA HIS A 35 23.01 17.38 -16.40
C HIS A 35 23.69 17.08 -15.06
N GLU A 36 24.30 18.09 -14.47
CA GLU A 36 24.88 17.97 -13.14
C GLU A 36 23.75 17.81 -12.10
N ARG A 37 23.78 16.70 -11.37
CA ARG A 37 22.86 16.41 -10.26
C ARG A 37 23.59 16.63 -8.94
N ASN A 38 22.89 17.24 -7.98
CA ASN A 38 23.40 17.33 -6.61
C ASN A 38 23.70 15.93 -6.08
N THR A 39 24.89 15.76 -5.50
CA THR A 39 25.25 14.49 -4.86
C THR A 39 24.36 14.26 -3.65
N GLU A 40 23.70 13.12 -3.61
CA GLU A 40 22.98 12.63 -2.45
C GLU A 40 23.65 11.35 -1.92
N TYR A 41 23.62 11.16 -0.61
CA TYR A 41 24.09 9.94 0.05
C TYR A 41 22.93 9.26 0.77
N LYS A 42 22.88 7.94 0.66
CA LYS A 42 22.02 7.06 1.46
C LYS A 42 22.87 6.41 2.54
N ILE A 43 22.53 6.64 3.79
CA ILE A 43 23.23 6.05 4.94
C ILE A 43 22.30 4.96 5.49
N ALA A 44 22.75 3.71 5.44
CA ALA A 44 21.99 2.60 5.99
C ALA A 44 22.15 2.54 7.51
N VAL A 45 21.03 2.55 8.19
CA VAL A 45 20.93 2.59 9.65
C VAL A 45 20.13 1.40 10.14
N GLU A 46 20.55 0.80 11.24
CA GLU A 46 19.71 -0.05 12.07
C GLU A 46 19.60 0.52 13.48
N ASN A 47 18.37 0.58 14.00
CA ASN A 47 18.08 0.97 15.38
C ASN A 47 16.95 0.08 15.92
N GLU A 48 17.16 -0.59 17.06
CA GLU A 48 16.23 -1.57 17.65
C GLU A 48 15.71 -2.62 16.65
N ASN A 49 16.62 -3.26 15.90
CA ASN A 49 16.32 -4.25 14.85
C ASN A 49 15.47 -3.72 13.68
N LYS A 50 15.35 -2.39 13.53
CA LYS A 50 14.67 -1.77 12.39
C LYS A 50 15.70 -1.09 11.50
N GLU A 51 15.85 -1.64 10.30
CA GLU A 51 16.68 -1.04 9.25
C GLU A 51 15.94 0.10 8.57
N PHE A 52 16.64 1.14 8.13
CA PHE A 52 16.13 2.22 7.28
C PHE A 52 17.28 3.04 6.68
N LEU A 53 16.98 3.90 5.70
CA LEU A 53 17.96 4.82 5.12
C LEU A 53 17.75 6.24 5.64
N LEU A 54 18.86 6.92 5.89
CA LEU A 54 18.90 8.38 5.95
C LEU A 54 19.37 8.93 4.61
N THR A 55 18.83 10.08 4.20
CA THR A 55 19.30 10.83 3.04
C THR A 55 20.08 12.04 3.51
N LEU A 56 21.36 12.12 3.13
CA LEU A 56 22.22 13.28 3.30
C LEU A 56 22.41 13.98 1.96
N LYS A 57 22.30 15.31 1.96
CA LYS A 57 22.55 16.13 0.79
C LYS A 57 22.97 17.55 1.15
N ASN A 58 23.56 18.26 0.19
CA ASN A 58 23.87 19.68 0.35
C ASN A 58 22.58 20.51 0.43
N LYS A 59 22.64 21.58 1.22
CA LYS A 59 21.59 22.59 1.35
C LYS A 59 22.29 23.94 1.53
N ASP A 60 22.35 24.71 0.45
CA ASP A 60 23.11 25.98 0.40
C ASP A 60 24.58 25.72 0.79
N ASP A 61 25.13 26.46 1.77
CA ASP A 61 26.49 26.26 2.30
C ASP A 61 26.58 25.14 3.36
N ASP A 62 25.43 24.57 3.75
CA ASP A 62 25.28 23.56 4.80
C ASP A 62 24.96 22.17 4.21
N GLN A 63 24.80 21.19 5.11
CA GLN A 63 24.30 19.87 4.81
C GLN A 63 22.98 19.61 5.55
N MET A 64 22.12 18.80 4.94
CA MET A 64 20.87 18.37 5.53
C MET A 64 20.80 16.84 5.53
N ILE A 65 20.57 16.26 6.71
CA ILE A 65 20.23 14.85 6.87
C ILE A 65 18.77 14.69 7.28
N LYS A 66 18.08 13.75 6.67
CA LYS A 66 16.67 13.45 6.90
C LYS A 66 16.39 11.96 6.71
N ILE A 67 15.26 11.49 7.18
CA ILE A 67 14.79 10.15 6.81
C ILE A 67 14.52 10.04 5.31
N ASP A 68 14.91 8.92 4.72
CA ASP A 68 14.48 8.54 3.38
C ASP A 68 12.97 8.28 3.33
N LYS A 69 12.34 8.61 2.20
CA LYS A 69 10.88 8.53 2.08
C LYS A 69 10.36 7.12 1.82
N VAL A 70 11.17 6.27 1.19
CA VAL A 70 10.80 4.90 0.82
C VAL A 70 10.95 3.99 2.02
N THR A 71 11.98 4.22 2.84
CA THR A 71 12.37 3.31 3.92
C THR A 71 11.89 3.72 5.32
N ARG A 72 10.73 4.39 5.41
CA ARG A 72 10.24 4.91 6.69
C ARG A 72 9.87 3.79 7.66
N ILE A 73 10.10 4.06 8.94
CA ILE A 73 9.75 3.15 10.04
C ILE A 73 8.93 3.86 11.13
N ALA A 74 8.25 3.05 11.94
CA ALA A 74 7.62 3.46 13.19
C ALA A 74 8.25 2.70 14.37
N PRO A 75 8.37 3.30 15.58
CA PRO A 75 7.99 4.67 15.91
C PRO A 75 8.99 5.70 15.35
N ILE A 76 8.50 6.93 15.13
CA ILE A 76 9.31 8.02 14.56
C ILE A 76 10.46 8.49 15.48
N THR A 77 10.45 8.07 16.75
CA THR A 77 11.52 8.35 17.72
C THR A 77 12.84 7.71 17.30
N LEU A 78 12.83 6.46 16.83
CA LEU A 78 14.04 5.74 16.38
C LEU A 78 14.77 6.48 15.25
N VAL A 79 14.01 7.13 14.38
CA VAL A 79 14.52 7.95 13.29
C VAL A 79 15.17 9.23 13.84
N LYS A 80 14.55 9.88 14.82
CA LYS A 80 15.07 11.10 15.44
C LYS A 80 16.37 10.81 16.19
N ASP A 81 16.41 9.69 16.91
CA ASP A 81 17.58 9.22 17.63
C ASP A 81 18.73 8.99 16.66
N ALA A 82 18.50 8.25 15.56
CA ALA A 82 19.51 8.03 14.53
C ALA A 82 20.02 9.33 13.88
N LEU A 83 19.14 10.30 13.62
CA LEU A 83 19.55 11.61 13.09
C LEU A 83 20.46 12.36 14.06
N ASN A 84 20.11 12.40 15.35
CA ASN A 84 20.91 13.05 16.39
C ASN A 84 22.26 12.34 16.59
N VAL A 85 22.25 11.00 16.64
CA VAL A 85 23.47 10.20 16.77
C VAL A 85 24.37 10.41 15.57
N TYR A 86 23.83 10.45 14.35
CA TYR A 86 24.62 10.75 13.15
C TYR A 86 25.35 12.10 13.27
N THR A 87 24.64 13.18 13.62
CA THR A 87 25.24 14.51 13.71
C THR A 87 26.27 14.63 14.84
N ASN A 88 26.02 13.96 15.97
CA ASN A 88 26.99 13.89 17.07
C ASN A 88 28.23 13.09 16.66
N SER A 89 28.05 12.03 15.87
CA SER A 89 29.12 11.13 15.44
C SER A 89 30.17 11.76 14.55
N ILE A 90 29.81 12.84 13.86
CA ILE A 90 30.67 13.63 12.97
C ILE A 90 31.04 14.99 13.55
N GLU A 91 30.68 15.24 14.82
CA GLU A 91 30.95 16.49 15.55
C GLU A 91 30.43 17.74 14.81
N ALA A 92 29.31 17.60 14.11
CA ALA A 92 28.76 18.69 13.31
C ALA A 92 28.09 19.76 14.18
N LYS A 93 28.28 21.03 13.80
CA LYS A 93 27.57 22.17 14.37
C LYS A 93 26.18 22.25 13.75
N VAL A 94 25.16 21.89 14.54
CA VAL A 94 23.76 21.96 14.14
C VAL A 94 23.34 23.42 13.92
N VAL A 95 22.78 23.70 12.74
CA VAL A 95 22.20 24.98 12.35
C VAL A 95 20.70 24.98 12.64
N PHE A 96 20.02 23.86 12.39
CA PHE A 96 18.59 23.70 12.66
C PHE A 96 18.24 22.22 12.92
N SER A 97 17.31 21.96 13.84
CA SER A 97 16.78 20.61 14.08
C SER A 97 15.30 20.65 14.46
N ASN A 98 14.53 19.69 13.95
CA ASN A 98 13.16 19.43 14.40
C ASN A 98 12.97 18.04 15.03
N THR A 99 14.06 17.37 15.41
CA THR A 99 14.01 16.03 16.02
C THR A 99 13.53 16.08 17.48
N ASN A 100 13.77 17.19 18.18
CA ASN A 100 13.46 17.36 19.61
C ASN A 100 11.95 17.54 19.94
N THR A 101 11.08 17.71 18.95
CA THR A 101 9.64 17.93 19.21
C THR A 101 8.90 16.61 19.50
N ILE A 102 8.51 16.36 20.75
CA ILE A 102 7.77 15.15 21.16
C ILE A 102 6.27 15.30 20.81
N ASN A 103 5.91 15.13 19.54
CA ASN A 103 4.51 14.88 19.16
C ASN A 103 4.32 13.37 18.97
N GLN A 104 4.00 12.67 20.06
CA GLN A 104 3.53 11.28 20.00
C GLN A 104 2.05 11.31 19.59
N LYS A 105 1.75 11.10 18.30
CA LYS A 105 0.43 10.57 17.95
C LYS A 105 0.45 9.11 18.35
N ALA A 106 -0.37 8.73 19.34
CA ALA A 106 -0.59 7.34 19.69
C ALA A 106 -1.07 6.61 18.41
N GLU A 107 -0.41 5.52 18.04
CA GLU A 107 -0.92 4.69 16.97
C GLU A 107 -2.23 4.04 17.42
N PRO A 108 -3.26 3.99 16.57
CA PRO A 108 -4.50 3.29 16.89
C PRO A 108 -4.19 1.83 17.21
N ASN A 109 -4.92 1.29 18.19
CA ASN A 109 -4.74 -0.07 18.66
C ASN A 109 -4.93 -1.06 17.49
N LYS A 110 -3.94 -1.93 17.24
CA LYS A 110 -3.87 -2.87 16.09
C LYS A 110 -4.84 -4.06 16.17
N GLU A 111 -5.74 -4.04 17.16
CA GLU A 111 -6.66 -5.15 17.42
C GLU A 111 -7.60 -5.37 16.23
N TYR A 112 -8.21 -4.30 15.72
CA TYR A 112 -9.21 -4.34 14.64
C TYR A 112 -8.77 -3.65 13.34
N LEU A 113 -7.78 -2.74 13.42
CA LEU A 113 -7.17 -2.15 12.22
C LEU A 113 -6.01 -3.05 11.77
N LYS A 114 -6.21 -3.78 10.67
CA LYS A 114 -5.21 -4.68 10.09
C LYS A 114 -4.56 -4.03 8.89
N ASP A 115 -3.25 -4.24 8.77
CA ASP A 115 -2.55 -3.95 7.53
C ASP A 115 -2.72 -5.12 6.55
N ILE A 116 -2.21 -4.94 5.34
CA ILE A 116 -2.36 -5.95 4.29
C ILE A 116 -1.50 -7.19 4.52
N ASN A 117 -0.36 -7.06 5.22
CA ASN A 117 0.51 -8.21 5.47
C ASN A 117 -0.19 -9.24 6.36
N TYR A 118 -1.02 -8.78 7.31
CA TYR A 118 -1.90 -9.66 8.06
C TYR A 118 -2.76 -10.56 7.16
N PHE A 119 -3.32 -10.03 6.07
CA PHE A 119 -4.11 -10.84 5.12
C PHE A 119 -3.27 -11.77 4.26
N VAL A 120 -2.02 -11.39 3.98
CA VAL A 120 -1.10 -12.20 3.18
C VAL A 120 -0.56 -13.39 3.98
N ASP A 121 -0.31 -13.21 5.27
CA ASP A 121 0.50 -14.15 6.06
C ASP A 121 -0.24 -14.80 7.24
N GLU A 122 -1.29 -14.17 7.78
CA GLU A 122 -1.90 -14.58 9.06
C GLU A 122 -3.42 -14.81 8.99
N PHE A 123 -4.14 -14.17 8.06
CA PHE A 123 -5.59 -14.20 8.06
C PHE A 123 -6.13 -15.59 7.75
N GLN A 124 -6.84 -16.14 8.73
CA GLN A 124 -7.62 -17.37 8.59
C GLN A 124 -8.93 -17.20 9.37
N THR A 125 -10.01 -17.76 8.82
CA THR A 125 -11.28 -17.80 9.50
C THR A 125 -12.14 -18.95 8.98
N ASP A 126 -12.83 -19.62 9.90
CA ASP A 126 -13.86 -20.62 9.57
C ASP A 126 -15.26 -19.98 9.45
N LYS A 127 -15.39 -18.69 9.79
CA LYS A 127 -16.64 -17.95 9.67
C LYS A 127 -16.91 -17.62 8.19
N GLU A 128 -18.18 -17.46 7.85
CA GLU A 128 -18.54 -16.84 6.57
C GLU A 128 -17.94 -15.43 6.51
N ILE A 129 -17.33 -15.08 5.38
CA ILE A 129 -16.75 -13.76 5.16
C ILE A 129 -17.77 -12.88 4.44
N GLN A 130 -17.95 -11.64 4.92
CA GLN A 130 -18.66 -10.59 4.20
C GLN A 130 -17.80 -9.33 4.14
N ILE A 131 -17.77 -8.68 2.97
CA ILE A 131 -16.89 -7.54 2.70
C ILE A 131 -17.75 -6.31 2.42
N GLU A 132 -17.41 -5.17 3.01
CA GLU A 132 -17.99 -3.86 2.63
C GLU A 132 -16.90 -2.94 2.10
N VAL A 133 -17.04 -2.55 0.84
CA VAL A 133 -16.15 -1.65 0.13
C VAL A 133 -16.62 -0.21 0.28
N GLY A 134 -15.76 0.64 0.84
CA GLY A 134 -16.06 2.06 1.06
C GLY A 134 -17.14 2.27 2.13
N PHE A 135 -17.00 1.62 3.30
CA PHE A 135 -18.02 1.63 4.35
C PHE A 135 -18.33 3.02 4.92
N GLY A 136 -17.50 4.04 4.66
CA GLY A 136 -17.72 5.41 5.09
C GLY A 136 -17.92 5.52 6.60
N SER A 137 -19.09 5.97 7.04
CA SER A 137 -19.39 6.08 8.48
C SER A 137 -19.44 4.75 9.25
N GLY A 138 -19.43 3.61 8.55
CA GLY A 138 -19.51 2.27 9.15
C GLY A 138 -20.90 1.86 9.62
N ARG A 139 -21.95 2.69 9.39
CA ARG A 139 -23.32 2.39 9.86
C ARG A 139 -23.85 1.04 9.40
N HIS A 140 -23.74 0.75 8.10
CA HIS A 140 -24.21 -0.51 7.52
C HIS A 140 -23.32 -1.68 8.02
N LEU A 141 -22.00 -1.57 7.85
CA LEU A 141 -21.02 -2.55 8.31
C LEU A 141 -21.24 -2.98 9.76
N LEU A 142 -21.32 -2.02 10.69
CA LEU A 142 -21.45 -2.30 12.12
C LEU A 142 -22.85 -2.84 12.48
N HIS A 143 -23.89 -2.41 11.77
CA HIS A 143 -25.23 -2.98 11.92
C HIS A 143 -25.24 -4.47 11.52
N GLN A 144 -24.66 -4.80 10.37
CA GLN A 144 -24.57 -6.18 9.89
C GLN A 144 -23.71 -7.03 10.82
N ALA A 145 -22.58 -6.50 11.28
CA ALA A 145 -21.71 -7.18 12.25
C ALA A 145 -22.44 -7.54 13.54
N LYS A 146 -23.21 -6.60 14.09
CA LYS A 146 -23.97 -6.80 15.33
C LYS A 146 -25.12 -7.80 15.16
N LYS A 147 -25.79 -7.82 14.01
CA LYS A 147 -26.87 -8.78 13.72
C LYS A 147 -26.36 -10.19 13.41
N ASN A 148 -25.13 -10.30 12.90
CA ASN A 148 -24.56 -11.55 12.42
C ASN A 148 -23.22 -11.86 13.14
N PRO A 149 -23.23 -12.18 14.45
CA PRO A 149 -21.98 -12.35 15.23
C PRO A 149 -21.10 -13.53 14.76
N ASN A 150 -21.70 -14.49 14.05
CA ASN A 150 -21.02 -15.66 13.48
C ASN A 150 -20.41 -15.41 12.09
N VAL A 151 -20.56 -14.20 11.52
CA VAL A 151 -19.95 -13.78 10.26
C VAL A 151 -18.70 -12.95 10.57
N GLN A 152 -17.63 -13.16 9.81
CA GLN A 152 -16.44 -12.32 9.81
C GLN A 152 -16.61 -11.21 8.78
N PHE A 153 -16.74 -9.97 9.25
CA PHE A 153 -16.80 -8.82 8.38
C PHE A 153 -15.42 -8.25 8.09
N ILE A 154 -15.21 -7.80 6.86
CA ILE A 154 -14.02 -7.05 6.45
C ILE A 154 -14.50 -5.70 5.87
N GLY A 155 -14.13 -4.61 6.53
CA GLY A 155 -14.43 -3.25 6.09
C GLY A 155 -13.24 -2.61 5.39
N LEU A 156 -13.40 -2.22 4.12
CA LEU A 156 -12.38 -1.54 3.32
C LEU A 156 -12.70 -0.05 3.20
N GLU A 157 -11.77 0.81 3.57
CA GLU A 157 -11.93 2.28 3.46
C GLU A 157 -10.56 2.94 3.34
N ILE A 158 -10.48 4.08 2.64
CA ILE A 158 -9.23 4.85 2.48
C ILE A 158 -9.27 6.18 3.24
N HIS A 159 -10.45 6.64 3.65
CA HIS A 159 -10.64 7.86 4.42
C HIS A 159 -10.34 7.63 5.92
N THR A 160 -9.17 8.06 6.39
CA THR A 160 -8.72 7.86 7.79
C THR A 160 -9.74 8.29 8.85
N PRO A 161 -10.41 9.45 8.77
CA PRO A 161 -11.42 9.83 9.76
C PRO A 161 -12.62 8.88 9.84
N SER A 162 -13.01 8.27 8.70
CA SER A 162 -14.08 7.26 8.65
C SER A 162 -13.66 5.97 9.38
N ILE A 163 -12.41 5.54 9.16
CA ILE A 163 -11.81 4.39 9.86
C ILE A 163 -11.78 4.63 11.36
N GLU A 164 -11.27 5.78 11.81
CA GLU A 164 -11.20 6.13 13.24
C GLU A 164 -12.60 6.15 13.88
N GLN A 165 -13.60 6.69 13.17
CA GLN A 165 -14.98 6.68 13.61
C GLN A 165 -15.52 5.26 13.78
N ALA A 166 -15.30 4.37 12.81
CA ALA A 166 -15.77 2.98 12.86
C ALA A 166 -15.10 2.20 14.00
N LEU A 167 -13.77 2.31 14.15
CA LEU A 167 -13.02 1.67 15.24
C LEU A 167 -13.52 2.11 16.62
N LYS A 168 -13.81 3.40 16.79
CA LYS A 168 -14.39 3.92 18.04
C LYS A 168 -15.78 3.32 18.31
N GLN A 169 -16.62 3.20 17.29
CA GLN A 169 -17.95 2.61 17.43
C GLN A 169 -17.91 1.12 17.72
N MET A 170 -16.99 0.37 17.10
CA MET A 170 -16.76 -1.04 17.41
C MET A 170 -16.46 -1.24 18.89
N LYS A 171 -15.53 -0.43 19.43
CA LYS A 171 -15.18 -0.48 20.86
C LYS A 171 -16.35 -0.11 21.78
N LEU A 172 -17.16 0.89 21.41
CA LEU A 172 -18.30 1.32 22.23
C LEU A 172 -19.46 0.31 22.23
N GLN A 173 -19.53 -0.55 21.22
CA GLN A 173 -20.62 -1.52 21.03
C GLN A 173 -20.17 -2.97 21.20
N ASP A 174 -18.92 -3.19 21.66
CA ASP A 174 -18.28 -4.50 21.81
C ASP A 174 -18.38 -5.39 20.55
N ILE A 175 -18.22 -4.79 19.37
CA ILE A 175 -18.23 -5.49 18.09
C ILE A 175 -16.82 -6.02 17.80
N THR A 176 -16.67 -7.34 17.79
CA THR A 176 -15.37 -8.03 17.67
C THR A 176 -15.21 -8.81 16.36
N ASN A 177 -16.27 -8.97 15.59
CA ASN A 177 -16.30 -9.73 14.34
C ASN A 177 -16.10 -8.87 13.08
N VAL A 178 -15.39 -7.75 13.20
CA VAL A 178 -15.06 -6.83 12.08
C VAL A 178 -13.55 -6.61 12.04
N LEU A 179 -12.96 -6.77 10.86
CA LEU A 179 -11.59 -6.34 10.57
C LEU A 179 -11.65 -5.12 9.65
N ILE A 180 -11.06 -4.01 10.05
CA ILE A 180 -10.97 -2.79 9.25
C ILE A 180 -9.60 -2.76 8.56
N VAL A 181 -9.60 -2.43 7.27
CA VAL A 181 -8.38 -2.39 6.46
C VAL A 181 -8.32 -1.08 5.68
N ASN A 182 -7.23 -0.34 5.83
CA ASN A 182 -6.95 0.83 5.01
C ASN A 182 -6.28 0.43 3.70
N TYR A 183 -7.10 -0.06 2.76
CA TYR A 183 -6.60 -0.62 1.51
C TYR A 183 -7.55 -0.37 0.33
N ASP A 184 -6.97 -0.23 -0.88
CA ASP A 184 -7.74 -0.18 -2.13
C ASP A 184 -8.43 -1.51 -2.37
N ALA A 185 -9.76 -1.49 -2.42
CA ALA A 185 -10.58 -2.69 -2.59
C ALA A 185 -10.33 -3.42 -3.92
N ARG A 186 -9.87 -2.72 -4.97
CA ARG A 186 -9.54 -3.32 -6.27
C ARG A 186 -8.35 -4.28 -6.17
N LEU A 187 -7.44 -4.01 -5.23
CA LEU A 187 -6.26 -4.83 -4.98
C LEU A 187 -6.45 -5.77 -3.80
N PHE A 188 -7.35 -5.44 -2.87
CA PHE A 188 -7.56 -6.25 -1.67
C PHE A 188 -8.06 -7.66 -1.99
N MET A 189 -8.93 -7.80 -3.01
CA MET A 189 -9.53 -9.09 -3.34
C MET A 189 -8.49 -10.15 -3.73
N GLU A 190 -7.33 -9.74 -4.26
CA GLU A 190 -6.22 -10.63 -4.62
C GLU A 190 -5.67 -11.43 -3.43
N PHE A 191 -5.97 -11.02 -2.18
CA PHE A 191 -5.50 -11.70 -0.96
C PHE A 191 -6.58 -12.55 -0.29
N ILE A 192 -7.76 -12.65 -0.88
CA ILE A 192 -8.84 -13.49 -0.37
C ILE A 192 -8.94 -14.76 -1.21
N ASP A 193 -8.96 -15.90 -0.51
CA ASP A 193 -9.14 -17.21 -1.12
C ASP A 193 -10.40 -17.28 -1.99
N SER A 194 -10.30 -18.00 -3.10
CA SER A 194 -11.42 -18.23 -4.00
C SER A 194 -12.58 -18.94 -3.29
N ASN A 195 -13.82 -18.61 -3.66
CA ASN A 195 -15.04 -19.26 -3.18
C ASN A 195 -15.32 -19.18 -1.67
N LYS A 196 -14.83 -18.15 -0.95
CA LYS A 196 -15.01 -18.01 0.51
C LYS A 196 -16.00 -16.93 0.93
N VAL A 197 -16.22 -15.91 0.10
CA VAL A 197 -16.98 -14.72 0.47
C VAL A 197 -18.46 -14.93 0.19
N GLY A 198 -19.30 -14.67 1.19
CA GLY A 198 -20.75 -14.74 1.04
C GLY A 198 -21.34 -13.50 0.38
N LYS A 199 -20.88 -12.30 0.78
CA LYS A 199 -21.41 -11.03 0.27
C LYS A 199 -20.33 -9.98 0.14
N ILE A 200 -20.41 -9.19 -0.92
CA ILE A 200 -19.61 -7.98 -1.15
C ILE A 200 -20.58 -6.81 -1.34
N PHE A 201 -20.55 -5.87 -0.40
CA PHE A 201 -21.36 -4.65 -0.44
C PHE A 201 -20.54 -3.49 -1.01
N VAL A 202 -21.11 -2.78 -1.99
CA VAL A 202 -20.56 -1.55 -2.55
C VAL A 202 -21.64 -0.48 -2.51
N HIS A 203 -21.70 0.27 -1.41
CA HIS A 203 -22.78 1.23 -1.15
C HIS A 203 -22.36 2.67 -1.40
N PHE A 204 -23.12 3.36 -2.25
CA PHE A 204 -22.94 4.77 -2.64
C PHE A 204 -21.49 5.12 -3.07
N PRO A 205 -20.85 4.30 -3.93
CA PRO A 205 -19.50 4.63 -4.40
C PRO A 205 -19.51 5.93 -5.20
N VAL A 206 -18.37 6.63 -5.19
CA VAL A 206 -18.22 7.86 -5.96
C VAL A 206 -18.31 7.54 -7.46
N PRO A 207 -19.24 8.15 -8.22
CA PRO A 207 -19.52 7.75 -9.60
C PRO A 207 -18.45 8.18 -10.61
N TRP A 208 -17.60 9.15 -10.24
CA TRP A 208 -16.48 9.65 -11.04
C TRP A 208 -16.80 9.89 -12.53
N ASP A 209 -17.88 10.62 -12.84
CA ASP A 209 -18.34 10.83 -14.23
C ASP A 209 -17.28 11.40 -15.17
N LYS A 210 -16.38 12.25 -14.65
CA LYS A 210 -15.27 12.83 -15.42
C LYS A 210 -13.99 11.99 -15.41
N LYS A 211 -13.92 10.95 -14.58
CA LYS A 211 -12.74 10.08 -14.41
C LYS A 211 -13.16 8.61 -14.23
N PRO A 212 -13.79 7.96 -15.23
CA PRO A 212 -14.35 6.62 -15.06
C PRO A 212 -13.35 5.55 -14.61
N HIS A 213 -12.06 5.71 -14.93
CA HIS A 213 -10.98 4.83 -14.44
C HIS A 213 -10.85 4.77 -12.90
N ARG A 214 -11.45 5.71 -12.17
CA ARG A 214 -11.47 5.74 -10.69
C ARG A 214 -12.67 5.00 -10.09
N ARG A 215 -13.58 4.51 -10.92
CA ARG A 215 -14.74 3.73 -10.46
C ARG A 215 -14.25 2.42 -9.86
N ILE A 216 -14.94 1.96 -8.82
CA ILE A 216 -14.66 0.66 -8.21
C ILE A 216 -15.12 -0.48 -9.12
N TYR A 217 -16.34 -0.40 -9.67
CA TYR A 217 -16.79 -1.32 -10.71
C TYR A 217 -15.95 -1.14 -11.97
N SER A 218 -15.24 -2.19 -12.33
CA SER A 218 -14.55 -2.44 -13.59
C SER A 218 -14.62 -3.94 -13.87
N ASN A 219 -14.24 -4.38 -15.07
CA ASN A 219 -14.20 -5.81 -15.39
C ASN A 219 -13.23 -6.55 -14.46
N GLU A 220 -12.08 -5.95 -14.14
CA GLU A 220 -11.07 -6.51 -13.25
C GLU A 220 -11.62 -6.70 -11.84
N PHE A 221 -12.26 -5.68 -11.26
CA PHE A 221 -12.86 -5.79 -9.93
C PHE A 221 -13.99 -6.82 -9.89
N ILE A 222 -14.85 -6.87 -10.91
CA ILE A 222 -15.96 -7.84 -10.98
C ILE A 222 -15.43 -9.27 -11.08
N ASN A 223 -14.39 -9.50 -11.89
CA ASN A 223 -13.78 -10.82 -12.01
C ASN A 223 -13.14 -11.29 -10.68
N GLU A 224 -12.42 -10.40 -10.00
CA GLU A 224 -11.87 -10.72 -8.67
C GLU A 224 -12.97 -10.92 -7.62
N ALA A 225 -14.04 -10.12 -7.67
CA ALA A 225 -15.20 -10.31 -6.80
C ALA A 225 -15.87 -11.67 -7.04
N LEU A 226 -16.10 -12.06 -8.29
CA LEU A 226 -16.64 -13.37 -8.64
C LEU A 226 -15.75 -14.52 -8.16
N ARG A 227 -14.44 -14.40 -8.34
CA ARG A 227 -13.46 -15.41 -7.89
C ARG A 227 -13.57 -15.66 -6.39
N VAL A 228 -13.68 -14.61 -5.58
CA VAL A 228 -13.72 -14.74 -4.11
C VAL A 228 -15.10 -15.17 -3.60
N LEU A 229 -16.18 -14.91 -4.36
CA LEU A 229 -17.54 -15.27 -3.97
C LEU A 229 -17.76 -16.78 -3.98
N LYS A 230 -18.38 -17.30 -2.94
CA LYS A 230 -18.90 -18.68 -2.94
C LYS A 230 -20.10 -18.80 -3.89
N VAL A 231 -20.49 -20.04 -4.20
CA VAL A 231 -21.76 -20.32 -4.90
C VAL A 231 -22.92 -19.74 -4.09
N GLU A 232 -23.84 -19.05 -4.78
CA GLU A 232 -24.91 -18.22 -4.21
C GLU A 232 -24.44 -16.99 -3.43
N GLY A 233 -23.15 -16.64 -3.50
CA GLY A 233 -22.63 -15.39 -2.97
C GLY A 233 -23.01 -14.19 -3.83
N THR A 234 -23.07 -13.00 -3.25
CA THR A 234 -23.56 -11.79 -3.92
C THR A 234 -22.56 -10.64 -3.98
N LEU A 235 -22.50 -9.97 -5.13
CA LEU A 235 -21.91 -8.64 -5.29
C LEU A 235 -23.04 -7.62 -5.43
N GLU A 236 -23.14 -6.70 -4.47
CA GLU A 236 -24.29 -5.81 -4.29
C GLU A 236 -23.88 -4.34 -4.46
N LEU A 237 -24.37 -3.69 -5.53
CA LEU A 237 -24.26 -2.25 -5.70
C LEU A 237 -25.54 -1.58 -5.21
N ARG A 238 -25.38 -0.51 -4.41
CA ARG A 238 -26.43 0.45 -4.08
C ARG A 238 -25.97 1.86 -4.44
N THR A 239 -26.74 2.63 -5.22
CA THR A 239 -26.32 3.97 -5.66
C THR A 239 -27.49 4.93 -5.93
N ASP A 240 -27.27 6.23 -5.72
CA ASP A 240 -28.22 7.29 -6.13
C ASP A 240 -27.95 7.82 -7.56
N SER A 241 -26.85 7.40 -8.19
CA SER A 241 -26.45 7.85 -9.52
C SER A 241 -27.00 6.92 -10.60
N ARG A 242 -27.99 7.41 -11.36
CA ARG A 242 -28.56 6.69 -12.51
C ARG A 242 -27.48 6.29 -13.53
N LYS A 243 -26.58 7.22 -13.88
CA LYS A 243 -25.49 6.96 -14.84
C LYS A 243 -24.53 5.88 -14.36
N TYR A 244 -24.26 5.85 -13.05
CA TYR A 244 -23.38 4.84 -12.48
C TYR A 244 -24.07 3.48 -12.40
N PHE A 245 -25.35 3.47 -12.06
CA PHE A 245 -26.19 2.27 -12.11
C PHE A 245 -26.25 1.67 -13.52
N ASP A 246 -26.51 2.47 -14.56
CA ASP A 246 -26.56 2.00 -15.95
C ASP A 246 -25.20 1.40 -16.36
N TYR A 247 -24.10 2.09 -16.04
CA TYR A 247 -22.73 1.61 -16.29
C TYR A 247 -22.43 0.27 -15.61
N CYS A 248 -22.77 0.11 -14.32
CA CYS A 248 -22.51 -1.13 -13.62
C CYS A 248 -23.40 -2.25 -14.14
N THR A 249 -24.67 -1.97 -14.44
CA THR A 249 -25.60 -2.95 -15.02
C THR A 249 -25.06 -3.46 -16.36
N GLU A 250 -24.58 -2.57 -17.23
CA GLU A 250 -23.97 -2.95 -18.51
C GLU A 250 -22.79 -3.91 -18.33
N LEU A 251 -21.86 -3.61 -17.41
CA LEU A 251 -20.73 -4.51 -17.10
C LEU A 251 -21.21 -5.89 -16.66
N LEU A 252 -22.20 -5.93 -15.75
CA LEU A 252 -22.71 -7.18 -15.20
C LEU A 252 -23.50 -8.00 -16.23
N THR A 253 -24.22 -7.35 -17.15
CA THR A 253 -24.93 -8.04 -18.23
C THR A 253 -24.01 -8.63 -19.30
N ASN A 254 -22.78 -8.14 -19.41
CA ASN A 254 -21.78 -8.66 -20.35
C ASN A 254 -21.02 -9.87 -19.82
N LEU A 255 -21.28 -10.30 -18.58
CA LEU A 255 -20.66 -11.49 -18.01
C LEU A 255 -21.22 -12.76 -18.68
N PRO A 256 -20.39 -13.78 -18.90
CA PRO A 256 -20.83 -15.04 -19.51
C PRO A 256 -21.76 -15.84 -18.59
N THR A 257 -21.70 -15.60 -17.27
CA THR A 257 -22.46 -16.32 -16.25
C THR A 257 -22.82 -15.37 -15.10
N GLY A 258 -23.89 -15.72 -14.37
CA GLY A 258 -24.39 -14.94 -13.24
C GLY A 258 -25.85 -14.53 -13.43
N LYS A 259 -26.53 -14.25 -12.32
CA LYS A 259 -27.90 -13.75 -12.32
C LYS A 259 -27.92 -12.36 -11.69
N ILE A 260 -28.44 -11.38 -12.43
CA ILE A 260 -28.65 -10.04 -11.88
C ILE A 260 -30.09 -9.85 -11.40
N THR A 261 -30.26 -9.19 -10.26
CA THR A 261 -31.55 -8.71 -9.76
C THR A 261 -31.46 -7.21 -9.55
N ILE A 262 -32.48 -6.47 -9.97
CA ILE A 262 -32.54 -5.01 -9.87
C ILE A 262 -33.72 -4.63 -8.99
N ASP A 263 -33.52 -3.66 -8.11
CA ASP A 263 -34.55 -3.05 -7.28
C ASP A 263 -34.39 -1.52 -7.30
N ILE A 264 -35.49 -0.80 -7.13
CA ILE A 264 -35.50 0.67 -7.07
C ILE A 264 -36.24 1.07 -5.81
N ASN A 265 -35.55 1.81 -4.95
CA ASN A 265 -36.01 2.25 -3.64
C ASN A 265 -36.29 1.09 -2.67
N LYS A 266 -35.51 0.00 -2.79
CA LYS A 266 -35.53 -1.09 -1.82
C LYS A 266 -35.37 -0.55 -0.41
N ASP A 267 -36.30 -0.89 0.47
CA ASP A 267 -36.21 -0.49 1.86
C ASP A 267 -35.31 -1.45 2.63
N LEU A 268 -34.26 -0.91 3.25
CA LEU A 268 -33.32 -1.66 4.07
C LEU A 268 -33.54 -1.28 5.54
N GLU A 269 -33.32 -2.22 6.44
CA GLU A 269 -33.46 -2.01 7.88
C GLU A 269 -32.52 -0.93 8.43
N ILE A 270 -31.39 -0.70 7.76
CA ILE A 270 -30.43 0.35 8.09
C ILE A 270 -30.11 1.18 6.85
N THR A 271 -30.23 2.50 6.98
CA THR A 271 -29.88 3.46 5.94
C THR A 271 -28.50 4.06 6.17
N SER A 272 -27.78 4.33 5.07
CA SER A 272 -26.54 5.10 5.14
C SER A 272 -26.84 6.59 5.36
N LYS A 273 -25.85 7.35 5.85
CA LYS A 273 -25.94 8.82 5.94
C LYS A 273 -26.26 9.47 4.58
N TYR A 274 -25.78 8.88 3.48
CA TYR A 274 -26.04 9.36 2.13
C TYR A 274 -27.47 9.05 1.70
N GLU A 275 -27.95 7.85 2.01
CA GLU A 275 -29.31 7.43 1.71
C GLU A 275 -30.35 8.34 2.37
N ASP A 276 -30.19 8.64 3.67
CA ASP A 276 -31.07 9.57 4.39
C ASP A 276 -31.14 10.95 3.70
N ARG A 277 -30.01 11.42 3.16
CA ARG A 277 -29.91 12.69 2.45
C ARG A 277 -30.62 12.62 1.10
N TRP A 278 -30.41 11.55 0.35
CA TRP A 278 -30.94 11.41 -1.01
C TRP A 278 -32.44 11.12 -1.03
N ARG A 279 -32.95 10.31 -0.08
CA ARG A 279 -34.38 10.13 0.13
C ARG A 279 -35.09 11.46 0.42
N LYS A 280 -34.49 12.33 1.26
CA LYS A 280 -35.02 13.68 1.52
C LYS A 280 -35.05 14.59 0.29
N GLN A 281 -34.23 14.33 -0.72
CA GLN A 281 -34.21 15.07 -1.99
C GLN A 281 -35.10 14.43 -3.06
N GLY A 282 -35.85 13.37 -2.74
CA GLY A 282 -36.70 12.67 -3.70
C GLY A 282 -35.93 11.95 -4.80
N LYS A 283 -34.64 11.64 -4.59
CA LYS A 283 -33.85 10.85 -5.53
C LYS A 283 -34.21 9.36 -5.41
N ASN A 284 -34.23 8.67 -6.54
CA ASN A 284 -34.27 7.22 -6.56
C ASN A 284 -32.96 6.63 -6.07
N ILE A 285 -33.06 5.53 -5.33
CA ILE A 285 -31.93 4.67 -4.99
C ILE A 285 -32.05 3.41 -5.84
N TYR A 286 -30.98 3.06 -6.52
CA TYR A 286 -30.91 1.91 -7.41
C TYR A 286 -30.06 0.82 -6.78
N ASP A 287 -30.54 -0.41 -6.85
CA ASP A 287 -29.83 -1.61 -6.42
C ASP A 287 -29.62 -2.53 -7.62
N VAL A 288 -28.41 -3.06 -7.76
CA VAL A 288 -28.13 -4.20 -8.64
C VAL A 288 -27.31 -5.23 -7.89
N VAL A 289 -27.82 -6.45 -7.87
CA VAL A 289 -27.23 -7.60 -7.18
C VAL A 289 -26.84 -8.63 -8.22
N LEU A 290 -25.56 -8.95 -8.31
CA LEU A 290 -25.05 -10.09 -9.05
C LEU A 290 -24.94 -11.29 -8.10
N LEU A 291 -25.58 -12.40 -8.47
CA LEU A 291 -25.47 -13.69 -7.80
C LEU A 291 -24.45 -14.58 -8.53
N SER A 292 -23.47 -15.09 -7.78
CA SER A 292 -22.45 -16.02 -8.29
C SER A 292 -22.98 -17.45 -8.37
N HIS A 293 -22.70 -18.12 -9.48
CA HIS A 293 -22.99 -19.55 -9.68
C HIS A 293 -21.73 -20.36 -10.02
N SER A 294 -20.58 -19.71 -10.11
CA SER A 294 -19.31 -20.35 -10.48
C SER A 294 -18.57 -20.84 -9.25
N ILE A 295 -17.74 -21.86 -9.48
CA ILE A 295 -16.67 -22.25 -8.57
C ILE A 295 -15.36 -21.98 -9.31
N ASP A 296 -14.52 -21.15 -8.72
CA ASP A 296 -13.21 -20.81 -9.25
C ASP A 296 -12.12 -21.72 -8.68
N LYS A 297 -10.99 -21.78 -9.37
CA LYS A 297 -9.83 -22.52 -8.87
C LYS A 297 -9.30 -21.88 -7.57
N PRO A 298 -8.70 -22.68 -6.66
CA PRO A 298 -8.02 -22.13 -5.50
C PRO A 298 -7.04 -21.03 -5.89
N LEU A 299 -6.93 -20.01 -5.04
CA LEU A 299 -5.99 -18.91 -5.25
C LEU A 299 -4.56 -19.44 -5.08
N GLU A 300 -3.70 -19.19 -6.08
CA GLU A 300 -2.27 -19.48 -6.02
C GLU A 300 -1.49 -18.15 -5.99
N ILE A 301 -1.15 -17.68 -4.78
CA ILE A 301 -0.35 -16.47 -4.62
C ILE A 301 1.13 -16.81 -4.85
N GLN A 302 1.69 -16.34 -5.97
CA GLN A 302 3.14 -16.36 -6.16
C GLN A 302 3.79 -15.35 -5.21
N LYS A 303 4.55 -15.83 -4.22
CA LYS A 303 5.27 -14.97 -3.26
C LYS A 303 6.76 -14.83 -3.57
N ASP A 304 7.22 -15.39 -4.68
CA ASP A 304 8.64 -15.36 -5.05
C ASP A 304 9.04 -14.01 -5.65
N PHE A 305 9.91 -13.33 -4.94
CA PHE A 305 10.53 -12.05 -5.31
C PHE A 305 12.06 -12.18 -5.35
N SER A 306 12.57 -13.39 -5.53
CA SER A 306 14.01 -13.68 -5.56
C SER A 306 14.64 -13.36 -6.93
N PHE A 307 15.89 -12.93 -6.89
CA PHE A 307 16.74 -12.81 -8.06
C PHE A 307 17.70 -14.01 -8.05
N ASP A 308 17.56 -14.87 -9.05
CA ASP A 308 18.27 -16.13 -9.25
C ASP A 308 19.54 -15.98 -10.10
N PHE A 309 20.06 -14.76 -10.19
CA PHE A 309 21.26 -14.40 -10.95
C PHE A 309 22.09 -13.36 -10.20
N GLU A 310 23.37 -13.28 -10.55
CA GLU A 310 24.29 -12.23 -10.11
C GLU A 310 24.52 -11.24 -11.24
N ILE A 311 24.78 -9.97 -10.90
CA ILE A 311 25.08 -8.93 -11.88
C ILE A 311 26.46 -8.33 -11.65
N ASN A 312 27.11 -7.90 -12.74
CA ASN A 312 28.19 -6.92 -12.65
C ASN A 312 27.56 -5.52 -12.60
N TYR A 313 27.25 -5.05 -11.39
CA TYR A 313 26.61 -3.76 -11.13
C TYR A 313 27.44 -2.58 -11.65
N GLU A 314 28.77 -2.63 -11.59
CA GLU A 314 29.63 -1.54 -12.07
C GLU A 314 29.52 -1.31 -13.58
N GLU A 315 29.25 -2.36 -14.34
CA GLU A 315 28.91 -2.27 -15.77
C GLU A 315 27.42 -2.00 -15.97
N LYS A 316 26.55 -2.74 -15.27
CA LYS A 316 25.10 -2.65 -15.46
C LYS A 316 24.56 -1.26 -15.16
N ILE A 317 25.03 -0.60 -14.10
CA ILE A 317 24.59 0.74 -13.66
C ILE A 317 24.66 1.80 -14.78
N LYS A 318 25.54 1.62 -15.77
CA LYS A 318 25.72 2.53 -16.91
C LYS A 318 24.58 2.46 -17.92
N ASN A 319 23.88 1.31 -18.00
CA ASN A 319 22.93 0.99 -19.05
C ASN A 319 21.51 0.70 -18.52
N ILE A 320 21.28 0.84 -17.22
CA ILE A 320 19.95 0.66 -16.63
C ILE A 320 18.98 1.72 -17.19
N PRO A 321 17.82 1.32 -17.75
CA PRO A 321 16.84 2.27 -18.25
C PRO A 321 16.20 3.05 -17.09
N THR A 322 16.17 4.37 -17.21
CA THR A 322 15.59 5.26 -16.19
C THR A 322 14.26 5.88 -16.61
N LYS A 323 13.87 5.72 -17.89
CA LYS A 323 12.50 6.02 -18.32
C LYS A 323 11.55 4.96 -17.77
N SER A 324 10.36 5.39 -17.35
CA SER A 324 9.31 4.47 -16.90
C SER A 324 8.94 3.49 -18.02
N ILE A 325 8.96 2.20 -17.71
CA ILE A 325 8.47 1.13 -18.55
C ILE A 325 7.03 0.87 -18.12
N VAL A 326 6.09 1.19 -19.01
CA VAL A 326 4.65 1.13 -18.75
C VAL A 326 4.04 0.01 -19.58
N GLU A 327 3.46 -0.97 -18.91
CA GLU A 327 2.73 -2.08 -19.51
C GLU A 327 1.22 -1.91 -19.25
N LYS A 328 0.40 -2.83 -19.75
CA LYS A 328 -1.07 -2.70 -19.65
C LYS A 328 -1.58 -2.56 -18.20
N ASP A 329 -1.07 -3.40 -17.29
CA ASP A 329 -1.61 -3.53 -15.92
C ASP A 329 -0.59 -3.18 -14.82
N PHE A 330 0.64 -2.83 -15.19
CA PHE A 330 1.71 -2.49 -14.25
C PHE A 330 2.74 -1.57 -14.89
N PHE A 331 3.62 -1.02 -14.06
CA PHE A 331 4.80 -0.31 -14.54
C PHE A 331 6.03 -0.59 -13.67
N VAL A 332 7.20 -0.23 -14.21
CA VAL A 332 8.47 -0.19 -13.50
C VAL A 332 9.16 1.12 -13.84
N HIS A 333 9.55 1.87 -12.83
CA HIS A 333 10.33 3.09 -12.97
C HIS A 333 11.53 3.06 -12.04
N ILE A 334 12.72 3.02 -12.61
CA ILE A 334 13.97 3.16 -11.87
C ILE A 334 14.24 4.66 -11.73
N GLU A 335 14.19 5.14 -10.49
CA GLU A 335 14.21 6.56 -10.16
C GLU A 335 15.64 7.09 -9.99
N ASP A 336 16.44 6.38 -9.19
CA ASP A 336 17.80 6.77 -8.84
C ASP A 336 18.68 5.54 -8.60
N LEU A 337 19.98 5.73 -8.81
CA LEU A 337 21.01 4.70 -8.71
C LEU A 337 22.09 5.17 -7.75
N PHE A 338 22.65 4.25 -6.96
CA PHE A 338 23.68 4.56 -5.97
C PHE A 338 24.76 3.48 -5.94
N THR A 339 26.01 3.88 -5.76
CA THR A 339 27.15 2.97 -5.53
C THR A 339 27.47 2.95 -4.04
N ILE A 340 27.61 1.76 -3.44
CA ILE A 340 28.02 1.63 -2.05
C ILE A 340 29.52 1.94 -1.95
N LEU A 341 29.90 2.79 -0.99
CA LEU A 341 31.28 3.18 -0.77
C LEU A 341 32.06 2.05 -0.10
N ASN A 342 33.32 1.88 -0.51
CA ASN A 342 34.25 0.87 0.03
C ASN A 342 33.79 -0.59 -0.13
N GLU A 343 32.87 -0.86 -1.05
CA GLU A 343 32.45 -2.20 -1.44
C GLU A 343 32.38 -2.31 -2.96
N GLU A 344 33.10 -3.26 -3.53
CA GLU A 344 33.08 -3.52 -4.98
C GLU A 344 31.74 -4.14 -5.39
N ASN A 345 31.34 -3.91 -6.64
CA ASN A 345 30.15 -4.51 -7.24
C ASN A 345 28.88 -4.41 -6.37
N SER A 346 28.71 -3.29 -5.67
CA SER A 346 27.68 -3.09 -4.65
C SER A 346 26.97 -1.73 -4.77
N GLY A 347 25.67 -1.70 -4.50
CA GLY A 347 24.85 -0.53 -4.80
C GLY A 347 23.42 -0.58 -4.30
N LEU A 348 22.69 0.50 -4.58
CA LEU A 348 21.25 0.60 -4.39
C LEU A 348 20.57 1.04 -5.69
N ILE A 349 19.40 0.47 -5.97
CA ILE A 349 18.50 0.92 -7.04
C ILE A 349 17.21 1.37 -6.38
N GLN A 350 16.90 2.67 -6.46
CA GLN A 350 15.60 3.18 -6.07
C GLN A 350 14.63 2.99 -7.22
N LEU A 351 13.47 2.41 -6.94
CA LEU A 351 12.45 2.19 -7.96
C LEU A 351 11.05 2.36 -7.40
N THR A 352 10.13 2.66 -8.31
CA THR A 352 8.69 2.58 -8.09
C THR A 352 8.07 1.65 -9.12
N MET A 353 7.23 0.73 -8.68
CA MET A 353 6.69 -0.34 -9.51
C MET A 353 5.29 -0.76 -9.12
N GLY A 354 4.68 -1.63 -9.94
CA GLY A 354 3.41 -2.28 -9.63
C GLY A 354 2.22 -1.56 -10.24
N ASN A 355 1.11 -1.52 -9.50
CA ASN A 355 -0.16 -0.97 -9.96
C ASN A 355 -0.12 0.58 -10.06
N PHE A 356 -0.81 1.15 -11.05
CA PHE A 356 -0.87 2.60 -11.29
C PHE A 356 -1.56 3.39 -10.17
N ASP A 357 -2.61 2.82 -9.57
CA ASP A 357 -3.38 3.46 -8.51
C ASP A 357 -2.70 3.31 -7.14
N ARG A 358 -1.93 2.24 -6.96
CA ARG A 358 -1.17 1.98 -5.74
C ARG A 358 0.26 1.54 -6.04
N PRO A 359 1.09 2.47 -6.52
CA PRO A 359 2.48 2.17 -6.80
C PRO A 359 3.25 1.86 -5.51
N VAL A 360 4.22 0.96 -5.62
CA VAL A 360 5.11 0.58 -4.52
C VAL A 360 6.51 1.10 -4.83
N SER A 361 7.01 1.99 -3.98
CA SER A 361 8.41 2.39 -4.01
C SER A 361 9.24 1.47 -3.12
N LYS A 362 10.38 1.00 -3.63
CA LYS A 362 11.32 0.12 -2.93
C LYS A 362 12.76 0.47 -3.31
N TYR A 363 13.69 -0.09 -2.55
CA TYR A 363 15.09 -0.19 -2.95
C TYR A 363 15.41 -1.65 -3.26
N LEU A 364 16.17 -1.88 -4.32
CA LEU A 364 17.00 -3.08 -4.42
C LEU A 364 18.36 -2.77 -3.81
N ILE A 365 18.90 -3.73 -3.08
CA ILE A 365 20.27 -3.73 -2.58
C ILE A 365 21.07 -4.78 -3.35
N ILE A 366 22.23 -4.35 -3.82
CA ILE A 366 23.20 -5.21 -4.50
C ILE A 366 24.43 -5.30 -3.62
N LYS A 367 24.79 -6.52 -3.23
CA LYS A 367 25.99 -6.81 -2.43
C LYS A 367 26.82 -7.86 -3.15
N ASN A 368 28.00 -7.48 -3.61
CA ASN A 368 28.89 -8.32 -4.42
C ASN A 368 28.13 -8.98 -5.58
N GLY A 369 27.34 -8.20 -6.33
CA GLY A 369 26.55 -8.68 -7.47
C GLY A 369 25.23 -9.38 -7.13
N LYS A 370 24.99 -9.77 -5.88
CA LYS A 370 23.72 -10.41 -5.46
C LYS A 370 22.63 -9.37 -5.24
N VAL A 371 21.49 -9.54 -5.89
CA VAL A 371 20.36 -8.60 -5.86
C VAL A 371 19.28 -9.07 -4.89
N SER A 372 18.76 -8.17 -4.06
CA SER A 372 17.60 -8.43 -3.21
C SER A 372 16.83 -7.15 -2.91
N TYR A 373 15.59 -7.25 -2.41
CA TYR A 373 14.85 -6.09 -1.93
C TYR A 373 15.35 -5.64 -0.54
N TYR A 374 15.58 -4.34 -0.37
CA TYR A 374 15.91 -3.74 0.92
C TYR A 374 14.61 -3.49 1.73
N GLN A 375 14.63 -3.78 3.04
CA GLN A 375 13.45 -3.79 3.92
C GLN A 375 12.31 -4.72 3.44
N GLY A 376 12.67 -5.96 3.10
CA GLY A 376 11.71 -7.00 2.73
C GLY A 376 11.09 -6.81 1.35
N THR A 377 10.38 -7.84 0.90
CA THR A 377 9.80 -7.92 -0.44
C THR A 377 8.58 -6.99 -0.61
N PRO A 378 8.16 -6.72 -1.86
CA PRO A 378 6.85 -6.13 -2.14
C PRO A 378 5.72 -7.07 -1.70
N ILE A 379 4.54 -6.50 -1.47
CA ILE A 379 3.31 -7.28 -1.27
C ILE A 379 3.02 -8.06 -2.57
N PRO A 380 2.65 -9.35 -2.52
CA PRO A 380 2.49 -10.20 -3.71
C PRO A 380 1.18 -9.95 -4.47
N THR A 381 0.97 -8.72 -4.93
CA THR A 381 -0.09 -8.44 -5.91
C THR A 381 0.32 -8.93 -7.29
N SER A 382 -0.67 -9.24 -8.13
CA SER A 382 -0.50 -9.59 -9.53
C SER A 382 0.39 -8.59 -10.28
N SER A 383 0.16 -7.29 -10.04
CA SER A 383 0.91 -6.18 -10.61
C SER A 383 2.35 -6.10 -10.11
N ASN A 384 2.61 -6.37 -8.83
CA ASN A 384 3.96 -6.37 -8.28
C ASN A 384 4.77 -7.57 -8.76
N ILE A 385 4.15 -8.74 -8.94
CA ILE A 385 4.81 -9.93 -9.48
C ILE A 385 5.19 -9.71 -10.95
N LYS A 386 4.27 -9.20 -11.78
CA LYS A 386 4.57 -8.84 -13.18
C LYS A 386 5.71 -7.81 -13.25
N ALA A 387 5.67 -6.78 -12.39
CA ALA A 387 6.72 -5.77 -12.32
C ALA A 387 8.07 -6.34 -11.84
N HIS A 388 8.08 -7.27 -10.89
CA HIS A 388 9.29 -7.96 -10.46
C HIS A 388 9.90 -8.81 -11.58
N ASN A 389 9.08 -9.57 -12.33
CA ASN A 389 9.56 -10.31 -13.50
C ASN A 389 10.16 -9.37 -14.55
N LYS A 390 9.54 -8.20 -14.76
CA LYS A 390 10.12 -7.18 -15.64
C LYS A 390 11.45 -6.63 -15.11
N LEU A 391 11.60 -6.45 -13.80
CA LEU A 391 12.88 -6.10 -13.19
C LEU A 391 13.95 -7.19 -13.40
N LYS A 392 13.59 -8.47 -13.34
CA LYS A 392 14.51 -9.57 -13.67
C LYS A 392 15.02 -9.44 -15.10
N GLU A 393 14.14 -9.18 -16.07
CA GLU A 393 14.53 -8.94 -17.47
C GLU A 393 15.44 -7.71 -17.66
N ILE A 394 15.25 -6.66 -16.85
CA ILE A 394 16.06 -5.44 -16.94
C ILE A 394 17.47 -5.66 -16.37
N LEU A 395 17.57 -6.42 -15.27
CA LEU A 395 18.81 -6.57 -14.51
C LEU A 395 19.69 -7.73 -15.00
N ASN A 396 19.09 -8.85 -15.39
CA ASN A 396 19.77 -9.91 -16.14
C ASN A 396 20.21 -9.35 -17.50
#